data_AF-A0A3N2AQJ3-F1
#
_entry.id   AF-A0A3N2AQJ3-F1
#
_cell.length_a   1.000
_cell.length_b   1.000
_cell.length_c   1.000
_cell.angle_alpha   90.00
_cell.angle_beta   90.00
_cell.angle_gamma   90.00
#
_symmetry.space_group_name_H-M   'P 1'
#
loop_
_entity.id
_entity.type
_entity.pdbx_description
1 polymer ?
#
loop_
_entity_poly.entity_id
_entity_poly.type
_entity_poly.pdbx_seq_one_letter_code
_entity_poly.pdbx_strand_id
1 'polypeptide(L)'
;MTFDEGADWEELEPRRVRTPAERLRLAAWVLIFANLLGLLLLAPLGDGGLVQAAEASGTDVGPARLTFWITLLGATIVGNGIGAAAAATRQRWAIVPPVLAAIASWTGFLVASTLA
;
A
#
# COMPACT_ATOMS: atom_id res chain seq x y z
N MET A 1 41.24 30.10 30.45
CA MET A 1 40.90 30.08 29.02
C MET A 1 40.29 28.72 28.75
N THR A 2 38.97 28.61 28.93
CA THR A 2 38.20 27.39 28.73
C THR A 2 37.62 27.45 27.33
N PHE A 3 38.02 26.52 26.47
CA PHE A 3 37.41 26.31 25.17
C PHE A 3 36.05 25.67 25.42
N ASP A 4 34.99 26.36 25.03
CA ASP A 4 33.62 25.86 25.03
C ASP A 4 33.42 24.98 23.79
N GLU A 5 33.87 23.71 23.88
CA GLU A 5 33.76 22.71 22.81
C GLU A 5 32.37 22.02 22.77
N GLY A 6 31.37 22.59 23.44
CA GLY A 6 30.04 21.99 23.58
C GLY A 6 28.95 22.54 22.65
N ALA A 7 29.14 23.71 22.05
CA ALA A 7 28.01 24.49 21.49
C ALA A 7 27.83 24.42 19.96
N ASP A 8 28.80 23.92 19.18
CA ASP A 8 28.77 24.02 17.70
C ASP A 8 28.13 22.80 16.99
N TRP A 9 27.81 21.72 17.70
CA TRP A 9 27.24 20.50 17.11
C TRP A 9 25.70 20.46 17.19
N GLU A 10 25.13 21.32 18.02
CA GLU A 10 23.69 21.49 18.19
C GLU A 10 23.08 22.50 17.21
N GLU A 11 23.82 23.02 16.24
CA GLU A 11 23.25 23.64 15.03
C GLU A 11 22.67 22.56 14.10
N LEU A 12 21.64 21.90 14.64
CA LEU A 12 20.34 21.63 14.03
C LEU A 12 20.39 21.51 12.51
N GLU A 13 20.20 20.28 12.02
CA GLU A 13 19.71 20.02 10.67
C GLU A 13 18.74 21.14 10.29
N PRO A 14 19.02 21.92 9.22
CA PRO A 14 18.19 23.07 8.89
C PRO A 14 16.77 22.55 8.83
N ARG A 15 15.87 23.06 9.69
CA ARG A 15 14.46 22.63 9.76
C ARG A 15 13.90 22.68 8.34
N ARG A 16 14.01 21.56 7.62
CA ARG A 16 13.76 21.56 6.19
C ARG A 16 12.25 21.65 6.08
N VAL A 17 11.77 22.85 5.75
CA VAL A 17 10.34 23.08 5.51
C VAL A 17 9.97 22.20 4.33
N ARG A 18 9.33 21.06 4.62
CA ARG A 18 8.94 20.10 3.58
C ARG A 18 7.96 20.76 2.65
N THR A 19 8.33 20.81 1.38
CA THR A 19 7.45 21.30 0.32
C THR A 19 6.20 20.42 0.22
N PRO A 20 5.06 20.94 -0.26
CA PRO A 20 3.85 20.13 -0.48
C PRO A 20 4.11 18.89 -1.33
N ALA A 21 4.99 18.99 -2.33
CA ALA A 21 5.38 17.87 -3.18
C ALA A 21 6.13 16.76 -2.41
N GLU A 22 7.00 17.11 -1.47
CA GLU A 22 7.67 16.13 -0.60
C GLU A 22 6.69 15.45 0.35
N ARG A 23 5.70 16.18 0.87
CA ARG A 23 4.63 15.60 1.71
C ARG A 23 3.81 14.58 0.92
N LEU A 24 3.45 14.88 -0.33
CA LEU A 24 2.72 13.95 -1.20
C LEU A 24 3.53 12.69 -1.54
N ARG A 25 4.85 12.81 -1.72
CA ARG A 25 5.71 11.64 -1.94
C ARG A 25 5.80 10.76 -0.71
N LEU A 26 5.95 11.36 0.47
CA LEU A 26 5.95 10.61 1.72
C LEU A 26 4.59 9.92 1.94
N ALA A 27 3.49 10.63 1.65
CA ALA A 27 2.14 10.05 1.69
C ALA A 27 1.98 8.89 0.71
N ALA A 28 2.53 8.99 -0.51
CA ALA A 28 2.52 7.88 -1.47
C ALA A 28 3.24 6.65 -0.91
N TRP A 29 4.42 6.81 -0.32
CA TRP A 29 5.14 5.72 0.33
C TRP A 29 4.38 5.11 1.51
N VAL A 30 3.85 5.95 2.41
CA VAL A 30 3.03 5.50 3.54
C VAL A 30 1.82 4.70 3.03
N LEU A 31 1.14 5.18 2.00
CA LEU A 31 0.00 4.51 1.41
C LEU A 31 0.37 3.17 0.79
N ILE A 32 1.49 3.09 0.07
CA ILE A 32 2.03 1.84 -0.49
C ILE A 32 2.25 0.81 0.63
N PHE A 33 2.95 1.21 1.70
CA PHE A 33 3.24 0.33 2.82
C PHE A 33 1.97 -0.10 3.56
N ALA A 34 1.07 0.83 3.86
CA ALA A 34 -0.19 0.54 4.53
C ALA A 34 -1.07 -0.39 3.70
N ASN A 35 -1.12 -0.19 2.38
CA ASN A 35 -1.89 -1.05 1.47
C ASN A 35 -1.32 -2.47 1.42
N LEU A 36 0.01 -2.60 1.26
CA LEU A 36 0.69 -3.90 1.27
C LEU A 36 0.48 -4.64 2.60
N LEU A 37 0.69 -3.95 3.72
CA LEU A 37 0.54 -4.53 5.05
C LEU A 37 -0.91 -4.94 5.31
N GLY A 38 -1.87 -4.05 5.04
CA GLY A 38 -3.30 -4.34 5.23
C GLY A 38 -3.76 -5.55 4.42
N LEU A 39 -3.34 -5.65 3.16
CA LEU A 39 -3.65 -6.79 2.31
C LEU A 39 -2.98 -8.07 2.81
N LEU A 40 -1.71 -8.03 3.22
CA LEU A 40 -1.04 -9.22 3.75
C LEU A 40 -1.71 -9.74 5.03
N LEU A 41 -2.19 -8.84 5.89
CA LEU A 41 -2.86 -9.20 7.13
C LEU A 41 -4.28 -9.73 6.91
N LEU A 42 -5.01 -9.19 5.93
CA LEU A 42 -6.43 -9.49 5.74
C LEU A 42 -6.72 -10.46 4.60
N ALA A 43 -5.80 -10.69 3.66
CA ALA A 43 -6.03 -11.58 2.53
C ALA A 43 -6.48 -13.01 2.93
N PRO A 44 -6.02 -13.61 4.06
CA PRO A 44 -6.56 -14.89 4.53
C PRO A 44 -8.06 -14.87 4.83
N LEU A 45 -8.63 -13.73 5.24
CA LEU A 45 -10.06 -13.59 5.50
C LEU A 45 -10.88 -13.61 4.19
N GLY A 46 -10.39 -12.92 3.16
CA GLY A 46 -11.04 -12.92 1.84
C GLY A 46 -10.96 -14.31 1.17
N ASP A 47 -9.82 -14.98 1.31
CA ASP A 47 -9.61 -16.36 0.87
C ASP A 47 -10.57 -17.33 1.56
N GLY A 48 -10.71 -17.21 2.89
CA GLY A 48 -11.65 -18.03 3.67
C GLY A 48 -13.12 -17.81 3.31
N GLY A 49 -13.51 -16.57 2.94
CA GLY A 49 -14.86 -16.27 2.47
C GLY A 49 -15.19 -16.94 1.13
N LEU A 50 -14.25 -16.97 0.19
CA LEU A 50 -14.41 -17.68 -1.08
C LEU A 50 -14.56 -19.19 -0.89
N VAL A 51 -13.84 -19.78 0.07
CA VAL A 51 -13.98 -21.20 0.42
C VAL A 51 -15.37 -21.49 0.96
N GLN A 52 -15.86 -20.68 1.90
CA GLN A 52 -17.21 -20.84 2.47
C GLN A 52 -18.30 -20.68 1.40
N ALA A 53 -18.17 -19.69 0.53
CA ALA A 53 -19.09 -19.48 -0.58
C ALA A 53 -19.15 -20.70 -1.52
N ALA A 54 -17.97 -21.24 -1.89
CA ALA A 54 -17.87 -22.41 -2.77
C ALA A 54 -18.44 -23.68 -2.12
N GLU A 55 -18.21 -23.89 -0.82
CA GLU A 55 -18.81 -24.97 -0.04
C GLU A 55 -20.34 -24.86 -0.01
N ALA A 56 -20.87 -23.66 0.20
CA ALA A 56 -22.30 -23.40 0.22
C ALA A 56 -22.97 -23.62 -1.16
N SER A 57 -22.28 -23.30 -2.25
CA SER A 57 -22.79 -23.48 -3.62
C SER A 57 -22.48 -24.84 -4.25
N GLY A 58 -21.70 -25.69 -3.58
CA GLY A 58 -21.28 -27.00 -4.11
C GLY A 58 -20.41 -26.89 -5.37
N THR A 59 -19.65 -25.80 -5.51
CA THR A 59 -18.80 -25.50 -6.68
C THR A 59 -17.31 -25.62 -6.35
N ASP A 60 -16.48 -25.73 -7.37
CA ASP A 60 -15.03 -25.74 -7.20
C ASP A 60 -14.50 -24.34 -6.84
N VAL A 61 -13.75 -24.25 -5.73
CA VAL A 61 -13.14 -23.02 -5.24
C VAL A 61 -11.88 -22.61 -6.01
N GLY A 62 -11.21 -23.56 -6.68
CA GLY A 62 -9.89 -23.38 -7.28
C GLY A 62 -9.79 -22.18 -8.23
N PRO A 63 -10.68 -22.05 -9.24
CA PRO A 63 -10.66 -20.93 -10.17
C PRO A 63 -10.91 -19.57 -9.50
N ALA A 64 -11.92 -19.48 -8.63
CA ALA A 64 -12.28 -18.24 -7.95
C ALA A 64 -11.15 -17.75 -7.03
N ARG A 65 -10.53 -18.68 -6.30
CA ARG A 65 -9.37 -18.41 -5.43
C ARG A 65 -8.16 -17.92 -6.22
N LEU A 66 -7.86 -18.56 -7.35
CA LEU A 66 -6.76 -18.15 -8.23
C LEU A 66 -6.98 -16.73 -8.77
N THR A 67 -8.18 -16.44 -9.28
CA THR A 67 -8.54 -15.12 -9.79
C THR A 67 -8.42 -14.06 -8.69
N PHE A 68 -8.92 -14.35 -7.48
CA PHE A 68 -8.79 -13.44 -6.34
C PHE A 68 -7.33 -13.07 -6.06
N TRP A 69 -6.45 -14.05 -5.91
CA TRP A 69 -5.04 -13.78 -5.62
C TRP A 69 -4.30 -13.10 -6.77
N ILE A 70 -4.56 -13.48 -8.02
CA ILE A 70 -3.96 -12.82 -9.18
C ILE A 70 -4.39 -11.36 -9.25
N THR A 71 -5.69 -11.08 -9.08
CA THR A 71 -6.21 -9.70 -9.11
C THR A 71 -5.66 -8.89 -7.94
N LEU A 72 -5.65 -9.46 -6.73
CA LEU A 72 -5.16 -8.80 -5.53
C LEU A 72 -3.67 -8.46 -5.64
N LEU A 73 -2.83 -9.45 -5.98
CA LEU A 73 -1.40 -9.26 -6.14
C LEU A 73 -1.08 -8.38 -7.34
N GLY A 74 -1.79 -8.55 -8.46
CA GLY A 74 -1.61 -7.75 -9.66
C GLY A 74 -1.88 -6.26 -9.42
N ALA A 75 -3.05 -5.93 -8.88
CA ALA A 75 -3.41 -4.54 -8.57
C ALA A 75 -2.43 -3.91 -7.58
N THR A 76 -2.03 -4.69 -6.56
CA THR A 76 -1.15 -4.23 -5.50
C THR A 76 0.28 -4.03 -5.99
N ILE A 77 0.87 -4.99 -6.69
CA ILE A 77 2.26 -4.90 -7.17
C ILE A 77 2.38 -3.83 -8.25
N VAL A 78 1.45 -3.80 -9.21
CA VAL A 78 1.52 -2.87 -10.35
C VAL A 78 1.34 -1.43 -9.88
N GLY A 79 0.25 -1.11 -9.17
CA GLY A 79 0.00 0.28 -8.79
C GLY A 79 0.96 0.80 -7.71
N ASN A 80 1.39 -0.04 -6.76
CA ASN A 80 2.42 0.37 -5.80
C ASN A 80 3.81 0.48 -6.45
N GLY A 81 4.14 -0.41 -7.40
CA GLY A 81 5.41 -0.34 -8.14
C GLY A 81 5.53 0.91 -9.00
N ILE A 82 4.46 1.27 -9.73
CA ILE A 82 4.41 2.52 -10.51
C ILE A 82 4.48 3.73 -9.56
N GLY A 83 3.75 3.71 -8.45
CA GLY A 83 3.79 4.78 -7.45
C GLY A 83 5.16 4.97 -6.81
N ALA A 84 5.83 3.87 -6.45
CA ALA A 84 7.19 3.87 -5.92
C ALA A 84 8.20 4.45 -6.92
N ALA A 85 8.13 4.02 -8.19
CA ALA A 85 8.99 4.54 -9.26
C ALA A 85 8.73 6.04 -9.51
N ALA A 86 7.45 6.46 -9.52
CA ALA A 86 7.08 7.87 -9.67
C ALA A 86 7.54 8.71 -8.46
N ALA A 87 7.46 8.18 -7.24
CA ALA A 87 7.93 8.86 -6.03
C ALA A 87 9.45 9.01 -6.02
N ALA A 88 10.18 7.96 -6.42
CA ALA A 88 11.64 7.96 -6.54
C ALA A 88 12.13 8.97 -7.59
N THR A 89 11.44 9.05 -8.73
CA THR A 89 11.71 10.02 -9.81
C THR A 89 11.09 11.39 -9.57
N ARG A 90 10.60 11.66 -8.36
CA ARG A 90 10.13 12.97 -7.93
C ARG A 90 8.93 13.51 -8.72
N GLN A 91 8.11 12.64 -9.29
CA GLN A 91 6.94 13.04 -10.06
C GLN A 91 5.84 13.62 -9.16
N ARG A 92 5.15 14.66 -9.66
CA ARG A 92 4.05 15.33 -8.94
C ARG A 92 2.80 14.46 -8.77
N TRP A 93 2.63 13.46 -9.62
CA TRP A 93 1.48 12.55 -9.66
C TRP A 93 1.76 11.21 -8.96
N ALA A 94 2.89 11.07 -8.25
CA ALA A 94 3.32 9.81 -7.64
C ALA A 94 2.32 9.14 -6.68
N ILE A 95 1.38 9.92 -6.13
CA ILE A 95 0.33 9.41 -5.23
C ILE A 95 -0.86 8.78 -5.97
N VAL A 96 -1.07 9.11 -7.25
CA VAL A 96 -2.24 8.63 -8.00
C VAL A 96 -2.22 7.10 -8.17
N PRO A 97 -1.12 6.45 -8.61
CA PRO A 97 -1.11 5.00 -8.79
C PRO A 97 -1.33 4.21 -7.48
N PRO A 98 -0.70 4.55 -6.34
CA PRO A 98 -0.98 3.90 -5.05
C PRO A 98 -2.43 4.03 -4.58
N VAL A 99 -3.05 5.19 -4.81
CA VAL A 99 -4.48 5.41 -4.47
C VAL A 99 -5.36 4.48 -5.30
N LEU A 100 -5.14 4.40 -6.62
CA LEU A 100 -5.90 3.51 -7.49
C LEU A 100 -5.67 2.04 -7.15
N ALA A 101 -4.43 1.64 -6.82
CA ALA A 101 -4.14 0.30 -6.33
C ALA A 101 -4.90 -0.02 -5.04
N ALA A 102 -4.90 0.90 -4.07
CA ALA A 102 -5.65 0.71 -2.84
C ALA A 102 -7.15 0.52 -3.14
N ILE A 103 -7.76 1.42 -3.90
CA ILE A 103 -9.19 1.30 -4.25
C ILE A 103 -9.48 -0.05 -4.91
N ALA A 104 -8.70 -0.46 -5.90
CA ALA A 104 -8.90 -1.73 -6.61
C ALA A 104 -8.75 -2.94 -5.67
N SER A 105 -7.68 -3.00 -4.88
CA SER A 105 -7.40 -4.13 -3.99
C SER A 105 -8.44 -4.25 -2.88
N TRP A 106 -8.83 -3.13 -2.26
CA TRP A 106 -9.83 -3.13 -1.18
C TRP A 106 -11.24 -3.38 -1.69
N THR A 107 -11.60 -2.91 -2.89
CA THR A 107 -12.90 -3.24 -3.50
C THR A 107 -12.98 -4.74 -3.80
N GLY A 108 -11.94 -5.32 -4.39
CA GLY A 108 -11.89 -6.77 -4.64
C GLY A 108 -11.96 -7.59 -3.36
N PHE A 109 -11.26 -7.15 -2.31
CA PHE A 109 -11.34 -7.76 -0.98
C PHE A 109 -12.75 -7.71 -0.38
N LEU A 110 -13.40 -6.55 -0.39
CA LEU A 110 -14.76 -6.38 0.14
C LEU A 110 -15.80 -7.23 -0.59
N VAL A 111 -15.69 -7.32 -1.91
CA VAL A 111 -16.56 -8.21 -2.70
C VAL A 111 -16.33 -9.67 -2.29
N ALA A 112 -15.08 -10.11 -2.18
CA ALA A 112 -14.78 -11.49 -1.76
C ALA A 112 -15.28 -11.79 -0.34
N SER A 113 -15.15 -10.84 0.60
CA SER A 113 -15.57 -11.03 2.00
C SER A 113 -17.09 -10.97 2.20
N THR A 114 -17.85 -10.45 1.24
CA THR A 114 -19.32 -10.41 1.30
C THR A 114 -19.99 -11.59 0.61
N LEU A 115 -19.20 -12.48 -0.02
CA LEU A 115 -19.67 -13.73 -0.59
C LEU A 115 -19.74 -14.88 0.44
N ALA A 116 -19.09 -14.71 1.59
CA ALA A 116 -19.20 -15.59 2.76
C ALA A 116 -20.58 -15.45 3.43
#